data_AF-F7K6Q6-F1
#
_entry.id   AF-F7K6Q6-F1
#
_cell.length_a   1.000
_cell.length_b   1.000
_cell.length_c   1.000
_cell.angle_alpha   90.00
_cell.angle_beta   90.00
_cell.angle_gamma   90.00
#
_symmetry.space_group_name_H-M   'P 1'
#
loop_
_entity.id
_entity.type
_entity.pdbx_description
1 polymer ?
#
loop_
_entity_poly.entity_id
_entity_poly.type
_entity_poly.pdbx_seq_one_letter_code
_entity_poly.pdbx_strand_id
1 'polypeptide(L)'
;MDITLSEDIDPEYLEDVSDILTNREFLALNCFKHHYATTRLMHSMNVSYISWLLAKKLGCDAKAAARAGLLHDFFLYDPKQGRPSRELQAFCHPKVAAANSKATFDITEKEKEAILSHMFPLGPLPKTQEAWIITGADKLCACVEVFHIGIALTRSGRVVVSAA
;
A
#
# COMPACT_ATOMS: atom_id res chain seq x y z
N MET A 1 2.39 -9.15 16.14
CA MET A 1 2.43 -7.72 15.79
C MET A 1 1.00 -7.28 15.72
N ASP A 2 0.67 -6.28 16.52
CA ASP A 2 -0.66 -5.69 16.55
C ASP A 2 -0.51 -4.19 16.25
N ILE A 3 -1.45 -3.64 15.48
CA ILE A 3 -1.50 -2.21 15.18
C ILE A 3 -2.63 -1.57 15.97
N THR A 4 -2.34 -0.43 16.59
CA THR A 4 -3.35 0.41 17.21
C THR A 4 -3.65 1.56 16.26
N LEU A 5 -4.90 1.63 15.81
CA LEU A 5 -5.42 2.66 14.93
C LEU A 5 -6.16 3.69 15.77
N SER A 6 -5.94 4.97 15.49
CA SER A 6 -6.61 6.07 16.18
C SER A 6 -8.09 6.13 15.81
N GLU A 7 -8.93 6.54 16.77
CA GLU A 7 -10.39 6.64 16.62
C GLU A 7 -10.82 7.72 15.60
N ASP A 8 -9.92 8.62 15.22
CA ASP A 8 -10.17 9.68 14.24
C ASP A 8 -9.93 9.24 12.78
N ILE A 9 -9.61 7.96 12.55
CA ILE A 9 -9.66 7.36 11.22
C ILE A 9 -11.12 7.05 10.88
N ASP A 10 -11.51 7.37 9.66
CA ASP A 10 -12.89 7.18 9.19
C ASP A 10 -13.31 5.70 9.32
N PRO A 11 -14.42 5.40 10.03
CA PRO A 11 -14.89 4.02 10.20
C PRO A 11 -15.17 3.29 8.89
N GLU A 12 -15.62 4.00 7.85
CA GLU A 12 -15.88 3.42 6.54
C GLU A 12 -14.59 2.92 5.88
N TYR A 13 -13.50 3.69 6.00
CA TYR A 13 -12.18 3.23 5.56
C TYR A 13 -11.76 1.97 6.30
N LEU A 14 -11.93 1.93 7.63
CA LEU A 14 -11.55 0.78 8.45
C LEU A 14 -12.35 -0.46 8.07
N GLU A 15 -13.65 -0.31 7.82
CA GLU A 15 -14.51 -1.41 7.36
C GLU A 15 -14.00 -1.98 6.02
N ASP A 16 -13.67 -1.11 5.06
CA ASP A 16 -13.21 -1.49 3.72
C ASP A 16 -11.92 -2.34 3.70
N VAL A 17 -11.05 -2.16 4.70
CA VAL A 17 -9.70 -2.78 4.74
C VAL A 17 -9.42 -3.64 5.96
N SER A 18 -10.39 -3.85 6.83
CA SER A 18 -10.23 -4.55 8.12
C SER A 18 -9.64 -5.95 7.99
N ASP A 19 -10.01 -6.71 6.96
CA ASP A 19 -9.48 -8.04 6.66
C ASP A 19 -7.98 -8.02 6.37
N ILE A 20 -7.48 -6.97 5.71
CA ILE A 20 -6.05 -6.80 5.40
C ILE A 20 -5.30 -6.33 6.65
N LEU A 21 -5.84 -5.35 7.37
CA LEU A 21 -5.18 -4.76 8.53
C LEU A 21 -5.13 -5.68 9.77
N THR A 22 -5.93 -6.75 9.78
CA THR A 22 -5.89 -7.80 10.82
C THR A 22 -5.08 -9.04 10.40
N ASN A 23 -4.58 -9.08 9.17
CA ASN A 23 -3.82 -10.21 8.64
C ASN A 23 -2.34 -10.13 9.06
N ARG A 24 -1.85 -11.16 9.76
CA ARG A 24 -0.47 -11.20 10.29
C ARG A 24 0.61 -11.19 9.20
N GLU A 25 0.35 -11.80 8.05
CA GLU A 25 1.30 -11.85 6.94
C GLU A 25 1.46 -10.46 6.31
N PHE A 26 0.36 -9.72 6.15
CA PHE A 26 0.40 -8.33 5.72
C PHE A 26 1.10 -7.44 6.76
N LEU A 27 0.79 -7.59 8.06
CA LEU A 27 1.44 -6.81 9.12
C LEU A 27 2.96 -7.05 9.22
N ALA A 28 3.46 -8.19 8.74
CA ALA A 28 4.90 -8.48 8.67
C ALA A 28 5.65 -7.50 7.75
N LEU A 29 4.96 -6.73 6.90
CA LEU A 29 5.54 -5.61 6.15
C LEU A 29 6.24 -4.58 7.05
N ASN A 30 5.89 -4.52 8.34
CA ASN A 30 6.56 -3.63 9.29
C ASN A 30 8.03 -3.98 9.53
N CYS A 31 8.43 -5.23 9.30
CA CYS A 31 9.82 -5.67 9.42
C CYS A 31 10.73 -5.16 8.28
N PHE A 32 10.14 -4.64 7.20
CA PHE A 32 10.87 -4.23 6.01
C PHE A 32 10.97 -2.71 5.96
N LYS A 33 12.20 -2.19 6.10
CA LYS A 33 12.47 -0.76 5.96
C LYS A 33 12.13 -0.28 4.54
N HIS A 34 11.56 0.90 4.46
CA HIS A 34 11.19 1.58 3.23
C HIS A 34 11.63 3.06 3.33
N HIS A 35 12.14 3.63 2.24
CA HIS A 35 12.67 5.01 2.16
C HIS A 35 13.44 5.54 3.41
N TYR A 36 14.30 4.70 4.00
CA TYR A 36 15.15 4.94 5.19
C TYR A 36 14.44 5.17 6.54
N ALA A 37 13.39 5.99 6.58
CA ALA A 37 12.74 6.44 7.82
C ALA A 37 11.36 5.81 8.09
N THR A 38 10.86 4.97 7.17
CA THR A 38 9.55 4.33 7.30
C THR A 38 9.63 2.82 7.12
N THR A 39 8.51 2.13 7.33
CA THR A 39 8.35 0.69 7.04
C THR A 39 7.45 0.52 5.83
N ARG A 40 7.56 -0.61 5.14
CA ARG A 40 6.69 -0.91 4.00
C ARG A 40 5.21 -0.91 4.43
N LEU A 41 4.93 -1.38 5.65
CA LEU A 41 3.59 -1.30 6.23
C LEU A 41 3.08 0.15 6.31
N MET A 42 3.85 1.05 6.92
CA MET A 42 3.42 2.44 7.10
C MET A 42 3.28 3.17 5.76
N HIS A 43 4.20 2.93 4.83
CA HIS A 43 4.09 3.42 3.46
C HIS A 43 2.76 2.98 2.81
N SER A 44 2.48 1.67 2.79
CA SER A 44 1.25 1.11 2.24
C SER A 44 -0.01 1.67 2.91
N MET A 45 -0.01 1.88 4.22
CA MET A 45 -1.14 2.49 4.94
C MET A 45 -1.38 3.94 4.52
N ASN A 46 -0.31 4.74 4.33
CA ASN A 46 -0.43 6.12 3.85
C ASN A 46 -0.97 6.18 2.42
N VAL A 47 -0.44 5.35 1.51
CA VAL A 47 -0.90 5.24 0.13
C VAL A 47 -2.38 4.87 0.10
N SER A 48 -2.76 3.82 0.83
CA SER A 48 -4.14 3.35 0.96
C SER A 48 -5.11 4.45 1.38
N TYR A 49 -4.81 5.15 2.48
CA TYR A 49 -5.73 6.15 3.03
C TYR A 49 -5.87 7.36 2.10
N ILE A 50 -4.78 7.82 1.49
CA ILE A 50 -4.82 8.91 0.50
C ILE A 50 -5.61 8.48 -0.74
N SER A 51 -5.37 7.27 -1.25
CA SER A 51 -6.09 6.73 -2.39
C SER A 51 -7.59 6.63 -2.13
N TRP A 52 -8.00 6.17 -0.95
CA TRP A 52 -9.40 6.10 -0.54
C TRP A 52 -10.06 7.49 -0.52
N LEU A 53 -9.41 8.48 0.11
CA LEU A 53 -9.92 9.86 0.16
C LEU A 53 -10.08 10.47 -1.24
N LEU A 54 -9.09 10.27 -2.11
CA LEU A 54 -9.12 10.77 -3.49
C LEU A 54 -10.21 10.08 -4.31
N ALA A 55 -10.35 8.75 -4.19
CA ALA A 55 -11.38 7.99 -4.87
C ALA A 55 -12.79 8.44 -4.43
N LYS A 56 -13.04 8.64 -3.13
CA LYS A 56 -14.32 9.21 -2.66
C LYS A 56 -14.58 10.59 -3.25
N LYS A 57 -13.58 11.47 -3.23
CA LYS A 57 -13.71 12.83 -3.77
C LYS A 57 -14.01 12.85 -5.28
N LEU A 58 -13.49 11.86 -6.01
CA LEU A 58 -13.66 11.74 -7.46
C LEU A 58 -14.86 10.88 -7.87
N GLY A 59 -15.59 10.29 -6.91
CA GLY A 59 -16.72 9.38 -7.20
C GLY A 59 -16.28 8.03 -7.78
N CYS A 60 -15.04 7.62 -7.53
CA CYS A 60 -14.49 6.33 -7.93
C CYS A 60 -14.77 5.24 -6.88
N ASP A 61 -14.33 4.01 -7.15
CA ASP A 61 -14.43 2.89 -6.21
C ASP A 61 -13.41 3.02 -5.07
N ALA A 62 -13.85 3.68 -3.98
CA ALA A 62 -13.00 3.98 -2.84
C ALA A 62 -12.46 2.72 -2.15
N LYS A 63 -13.29 1.68 -2.03
CA LYS A 63 -12.89 0.40 -1.45
C LYS A 63 -11.76 -0.26 -2.26
N ALA A 64 -11.92 -0.34 -3.59
CA ALA A 64 -10.87 -0.88 -4.45
C ALA A 64 -9.58 -0.05 -4.36
N ALA A 65 -9.67 1.28 -4.31
CA ALA A 65 -8.52 2.16 -4.15
C ALA A 65 -7.80 1.95 -2.80
N ALA A 66 -8.55 1.80 -1.71
CA ALA A 66 -8.00 1.54 -0.38
C ALA A 66 -7.26 0.21 -0.31
N ARG A 67 -7.93 -0.85 -0.77
CA ARG A 67 -7.41 -2.23 -0.70
C ARG A 67 -6.19 -2.41 -1.60
N ALA A 68 -6.26 -1.98 -2.85
CA ALA A 68 -5.11 -2.03 -3.74
C ALA A 68 -3.97 -1.10 -3.26
N GLY A 69 -4.29 0.04 -2.64
CA GLY A 69 -3.30 0.91 -2.00
C GLY A 69 -2.57 0.24 -0.83
N LEU A 70 -3.22 -0.59 -0.01
CA LEU A 70 -2.51 -1.39 1.01
C LEU A 70 -1.61 -2.43 0.35
N LEU A 71 -2.14 -3.09 -0.68
CA LEU A 71 -1.57 -4.30 -1.24
C LEU A 71 -0.51 -4.07 -2.33
N HIS A 72 -0.34 -2.84 -2.83
CA HIS A 72 0.55 -2.55 -3.96
C HIS A 72 2.01 -2.98 -3.73
N ASP A 73 2.43 -2.95 -2.47
CA ASP A 73 3.77 -3.27 -2.00
C ASP A 73 3.80 -4.54 -1.13
N PHE A 74 2.81 -5.43 -1.27
CA PHE A 74 2.69 -6.65 -0.46
C PHE A 74 3.67 -7.77 -0.89
N PHE A 75 4.96 -7.54 -0.66
CA PHE A 75 6.01 -8.54 -0.80
C PHE A 75 6.82 -8.64 0.49
N LEU A 76 7.33 -9.84 0.83
CA LEU A 76 7.97 -10.13 2.11
C LEU A 76 9.45 -10.46 1.95
N TYR A 77 10.17 -9.64 1.19
CA TYR A 77 11.63 -9.71 1.08
C TYR A 77 12.26 -8.31 1.11
N ASP A 78 13.56 -8.27 1.43
CA ASP A 78 14.40 -7.09 1.31
C ASP A 78 15.11 -7.10 -0.05
N PRO A 79 14.79 -6.16 -0.97
CA PRO A 79 15.42 -6.10 -2.29
C PRO A 79 16.94 -5.97 -2.26
N LYS A 80 17.51 -5.47 -1.14
CA LYS A 80 18.96 -5.35 -0.94
C LYS A 80 19.63 -6.69 -0.62
N GLN A 81 18.89 -7.64 -0.06
CA GLN A 81 19.38 -8.97 0.32
C GLN A 81 19.17 -10.00 -0.79
N GLY A 82 18.27 -9.73 -1.73
CA GLY A 82 18.01 -10.59 -2.87
C GLY A 82 16.64 -10.33 -3.46
N ARG A 83 16.43 -10.75 -4.70
CA ARG A 83 15.15 -10.66 -5.40
C ARG A 83 14.77 -12.03 -5.95
N PRO A 84 13.47 -12.37 -6.02
CA PRO A 84 13.01 -13.63 -6.59
C PRO A 84 13.21 -13.71 -8.12
N SER A 85 13.56 -12.59 -8.76
CA SER A 85 13.76 -12.47 -10.20
C SER A 85 15.01 -11.64 -10.50
N ARG A 86 15.57 -11.83 -11.71
CA ARG A 86 16.64 -10.97 -12.26
C ARG A 86 16.12 -9.62 -12.75
N GLU A 87 14.80 -9.46 -12.90
CA GLU A 87 14.18 -8.19 -13.26
C GLU A 87 14.53 -7.07 -12.27
N LEU A 88 14.53 -5.82 -12.75
CA LEU A 88 14.67 -4.67 -11.87
C LEU A 88 13.52 -4.64 -10.84
N GLN A 89 13.81 -4.19 -9.62
CA GLN A 89 12.84 -4.23 -8.50
C GLN A 89 11.49 -3.62 -8.90
N ALA A 90 11.52 -2.49 -9.61
CA ALA A 90 10.36 -1.77 -10.11
C ALA A 90 9.41 -2.60 -11.00
N PHE A 91 9.90 -3.67 -11.64
CA PHE A 91 9.09 -4.52 -12.53
C PHE A 91 8.67 -5.83 -11.87
N CYS A 92 9.46 -6.33 -10.90
CA CYS A 92 9.15 -7.60 -10.26
C CYS A 92 8.20 -7.46 -9.07
N HIS A 93 8.33 -6.41 -8.25
CA HIS A 93 7.51 -6.29 -7.04
C HIS A 93 6.02 -6.12 -7.30
N PRO A 94 5.53 -5.42 -8.35
CA PRO A 94 4.09 -5.36 -8.61
C PRO A 94 3.51 -6.75 -8.89
N LYS A 95 4.29 -7.62 -9.56
CA LYS A 95 3.90 -9.00 -9.86
C LYS A 95 3.87 -9.86 -8.59
N VAL A 96 4.89 -9.73 -7.74
CA VAL A 96 4.94 -10.44 -6.46
C VAL A 96 3.81 -9.98 -5.54
N ALA A 97 3.60 -8.66 -5.44
CA ALA A 97 2.52 -8.07 -4.64
C ALA A 97 1.15 -8.56 -5.11
N ALA A 98 0.88 -8.55 -6.42
CA ALA A 98 -0.37 -9.07 -6.97
C ALA A 98 -0.56 -10.57 -6.70
N ALA A 99 0.52 -11.38 -6.81
CA ALA A 99 0.48 -12.80 -6.54
C ALA A 99 0.19 -13.10 -5.06
N ASN A 100 0.91 -12.44 -4.14
CA ASN A 100 0.70 -12.58 -2.70
C ASN A 100 -0.71 -12.12 -2.30
N SER A 101 -1.16 -10.99 -2.85
CA SER A 101 -2.49 -10.45 -2.59
C SER A 101 -3.58 -11.42 -3.00
N LYS A 102 -3.48 -12.03 -4.20
CA LYS A 102 -4.43 -13.04 -4.68
C LYS A 102 -4.36 -14.35 -3.88
N ALA A 103 -3.20 -14.72 -3.38
CA ALA A 103 -3.03 -15.93 -2.57
C ALA A 103 -3.60 -15.78 -1.15
N THR A 104 -3.58 -14.54 -0.62
CA THR A 104 -3.90 -14.26 0.79
C THR A 104 -5.31 -13.67 0.98
N PHE A 105 -5.80 -12.93 -0.01
CA PHE A 105 -7.06 -12.18 0.05
C PHE A 105 -7.91 -12.43 -1.19
N ASP A 106 -9.23 -12.24 -1.04
CA ASP A 106 -10.14 -12.16 -2.17
C ASP A 106 -10.05 -10.76 -2.79
N ILE A 107 -9.21 -10.63 -3.82
CA ILE A 107 -9.05 -9.39 -4.58
C ILE A 107 -9.75 -9.50 -5.93
N THR A 108 -10.41 -8.42 -6.30
CA THR A 108 -11.00 -8.22 -7.62
C THR A 108 -9.92 -8.04 -8.69
N GLU A 109 -10.28 -8.28 -9.94
CA GLU A 109 -9.38 -8.00 -11.07
C GLU A 109 -9.04 -6.50 -11.19
N LYS A 110 -9.92 -5.60 -10.75
CA LYS A 110 -9.66 -4.15 -10.69
C LYS A 110 -8.52 -3.83 -9.72
N GLU A 111 -8.57 -4.37 -8.50
CA GLU A 111 -7.52 -4.16 -7.49
C GLU A 111 -6.19 -4.76 -7.94
N LYS A 112 -6.23 -5.99 -8.47
CA LYS A 112 -5.06 -6.66 -9.03
C LYS A 112 -4.42 -5.86 -10.17
N GLU A 113 -5.21 -5.27 -11.07
CA GLU A 113 -4.70 -4.43 -12.15
C GLU A 113 -4.05 -3.15 -11.61
N ALA A 114 -4.66 -2.52 -10.61
CA ALA A 114 -4.09 -1.36 -9.95
C ALA A 114 -2.74 -1.68 -9.29
N ILE A 115 -2.65 -2.82 -8.59
CA ILE A 115 -1.39 -3.32 -8.01
C ILE A 115 -0.34 -3.56 -9.12
N LEU A 116 -0.71 -4.16 -10.25
CA LEU A 116 0.25 -4.46 -11.32
C LEU A 116 0.78 -3.20 -12.03
N SER A 117 0.00 -2.13 -12.09
CA SER A 117 0.30 -0.92 -12.87
C SER A 117 0.83 0.26 -12.06
N HIS A 118 0.83 0.21 -10.72
CA HIS A 118 1.17 1.35 -9.86
C HIS A 118 2.57 1.96 -10.13
N MET A 119 3.49 1.18 -10.68
CA MET A 119 4.84 1.62 -11.05
C MET A 119 4.93 2.39 -12.37
N PHE A 120 3.82 2.66 -13.07
CA PHE A 120 3.84 3.51 -14.26
C PHE A 120 4.59 4.83 -13.99
N PRO A 121 5.48 5.30 -14.89
CA PRO A 121 5.72 4.83 -16.28
C PRO A 121 6.73 3.68 -16.43
N LEU A 122 7.27 3.12 -15.34
CA LEU A 122 8.12 1.92 -15.40
C LEU A 122 7.26 0.65 -15.51
N GLY A 123 6.05 0.67 -14.96
CA GLY A 123 5.07 -0.40 -15.07
C GLY A 123 4.12 -0.27 -16.28
N PRO A 124 3.19 -1.24 -16.43
CA PRO A 124 2.09 -1.17 -17.40
C PRO A 124 1.26 0.11 -17.25
N LEU A 125 0.63 0.55 -18.34
CA LEU A 125 -0.28 1.69 -18.33
C LEU A 125 -1.51 1.39 -17.42
N PRO A 126 -1.83 2.25 -16.44
CA PRO A 126 -3.03 2.10 -15.64
C PRO A 126 -4.30 2.29 -16.49
N LYS A 127 -5.26 1.36 -16.42
CA LYS A 127 -6.50 1.45 -17.22
C LYS A 127 -7.73 1.88 -16.42
N THR A 128 -7.61 1.99 -15.11
CA THR A 128 -8.71 2.43 -14.22
C THR A 128 -8.32 3.70 -13.46
N GLN A 129 -9.32 4.44 -12.99
CA GLN A 129 -9.10 5.66 -12.22
C GLN A 129 -8.40 5.34 -10.89
N GLU A 130 -8.77 4.24 -10.24
CA GLU A 130 -8.16 3.78 -8.99
C GLU A 130 -6.68 3.44 -9.19
N ALA A 131 -6.32 2.81 -10.31
CA ALA A 131 -4.93 2.52 -10.64
C ALA A 131 -4.10 3.79 -10.84
N TRP A 132 -4.66 4.82 -11.49
CA TRP A 132 -4.03 6.14 -11.58
C TRP A 132 -3.88 6.83 -10.22
N ILE A 133 -4.91 6.75 -9.37
CA ILE A 133 -4.89 7.31 -8.02
C ILE A 133 -3.79 6.65 -7.19
N ILE A 134 -3.68 5.31 -7.21
CA ILE A 134 -2.65 4.57 -6.47
C ILE A 134 -1.26 4.90 -7.01
N THR A 135 -1.08 4.94 -8.33
CA THR A 135 0.18 5.34 -8.99
C THR A 135 0.67 6.71 -8.52
N GLY A 136 -0.24 7.68 -8.36
CA GLY A 136 0.09 9.02 -7.90
C GLY A 136 0.31 9.11 -6.39
N ALA A 137 -0.52 8.44 -5.59
CA ALA A 137 -0.44 8.42 -4.14
C ALA A 137 0.86 7.75 -3.65
N ASP A 138 1.26 6.64 -4.28
CA ASP A 138 2.55 5.99 -4.06
C ASP A 138 3.72 6.97 -4.22
N LYS A 139 3.81 7.63 -5.38
CA LYS A 139 4.88 8.60 -5.67
C LYS A 139 4.86 9.79 -4.72
N LEU A 140 3.67 10.26 -4.34
CA LEU A 140 3.54 11.34 -3.35
C LEU A 140 4.11 10.92 -2.00
N CYS A 141 3.73 9.74 -1.51
CA CYS A 141 4.22 9.20 -0.23
C CYS A 141 5.73 8.98 -0.29
N ALA A 142 6.21 8.29 -1.32
CA ALA A 142 7.63 8.02 -1.53
C ALA A 142 8.48 9.31 -1.56
N CYS A 143 8.05 10.33 -2.32
CA CYS A 143 8.73 11.62 -2.37
C CYS A 143 8.84 12.25 -0.98
N VAL A 144 7.73 12.28 -0.24
CA VAL A 144 7.67 12.97 1.04
C VAL A 144 8.44 12.22 2.13
N GLU A 145 8.39 10.90 2.11
CA GLU A 145 9.18 10.03 2.99
C GLU A 145 10.68 10.24 2.78
N VAL A 146 11.12 10.38 1.52
CA VAL A 146 12.53 10.72 1.19
C VAL A 146 12.94 12.08 1.77
N PHE A 147 12.04 13.05 1.84
CA PHE A 147 12.28 14.36 2.46
C PHE A 147 12.06 14.39 3.99
N HIS A 148 11.79 13.25 4.63
CA HIS A 148 11.55 13.12 6.08
C HIS A 148 10.36 13.95 6.61
N ILE A 149 9.37 14.24 5.75
CA ILE A 149 8.15 14.94 6.16
C ILE A 149 7.09 13.87 6.46
N GLY A 150 6.49 13.88 7.66
CA GLY A 150 5.38 12.98 7.97
C GLY A 150 4.14 13.32 7.13
N ILE A 151 3.47 12.31 6.57
CA ILE A 151 2.21 12.46 5.82
C ILE A 151 1.10 11.56 6.37
N ALA A 152 -0.14 12.02 6.18
CA ALA A 152 -1.36 11.28 6.48
C ALA A 152 -1.35 10.66 7.89
N LEU A 153 -1.41 9.34 7.99
CA LEU A 153 -1.51 8.62 9.25
C LEU A 153 -0.23 8.76 10.10
N THR A 154 0.93 8.90 9.45
CA THR A 154 2.22 9.12 10.13
C THR A 154 2.31 10.50 10.76
N ARG A 155 1.76 11.54 10.11
CA ARG A 155 1.88 12.95 10.59
C ARG A 155 1.15 13.19 11.91
N SER A 156 0.06 12.47 12.15
CA SER A 156 -0.81 12.68 13.29
C SER A 156 -0.66 11.62 14.39
N GLY A 157 0.33 10.72 14.29
CA GLY A 157 0.50 9.63 15.27
C GLY A 157 -0.70 8.67 15.32
N ARG A 158 -1.44 8.54 14.21
CA ARG A 158 -2.70 7.77 14.14
C ARG A 158 -2.52 6.26 14.07
N VAL A 159 -1.27 5.82 13.91
CA VAL A 159 -0.91 4.40 13.83
C VAL A 159 0.27 4.17 14.77
N VAL A 160 0.07 3.32 15.76
CA VAL A 160 1.14 2.80 16.61
C VAL A 160 1.30 1.32 16.31
N VAL A 161 2.47 0.93 15.83
CA VAL A 161 2.80 -0.49 15.63
C VAL A 161 3.51 -1.01 16.88
N SER A 162 2.86 -1.92 17.59
CA SER A 162 3.45 -2.54 18.78
C SER A 162 4.12 -3.85 18.39
N ALA A 163 5.36 -4.04 18.85
CA ALA A 163 5.97 -5.35 18.86
C ALA A 163 5.20 -6.21 19.87
N ALA A 164 4.74 -7.38 19.42
CA ALA A 164 4.22 -8.40 20.34
C ALA A 164 5.39 -9.04 21.09
#